data_AF-A0A2E7QEZ0-F1
#
_entry.id   AF-A0A2E7QEZ0-F1
#
_cell.length_a   1.000
_cell.length_b   1.000
_cell.length_c   1.000
_cell.angle_alpha   90.00
_cell.angle_beta   90.00
_cell.angle_gamma   90.00
#
_symmetry.space_group_name_H-M   'P 1'
#
loop_
_entity.id
_entity.type
_entity.pdbx_description
1 polymer ?
#
loop_
_entity_poly.entity_id
_entity_poly.type
_entity_poly.pdbx_seq_one_letter_code
_entity_poly.pdbx_strand_id
1 'polypeptide(L)'
;MVNADKRKQAGMLATNCHSGNYAERWVIMMDEDIDPSNLFDVVWAMSTRCDPVEEIYFVRRAWSTPLDSMLLGPPFCNSRAVVDACRPWGWKDEFPPVA
;
A
#
# COMPACT_ATOMS: atom_id res chain seq x y z
N MET A 1 -7.62 17.42 -2.57
CA MET A 1 -7.27 17.02 -1.19
C MET A 1 -8.25 15.99 -0.60
N VAL A 2 -9.56 16.22 -0.58
CA VAL A 2 -10.56 15.33 0.10
C VAL A 2 -10.52 13.83 -0.26
N ASN A 3 -10.10 13.43 -1.47
CA ASN A 3 -10.09 12.01 -1.86
C ASN A 3 -8.77 11.27 -1.60
N ALA A 4 -7.63 11.97 -1.45
CA ALA A 4 -6.38 11.34 -1.00
C ALA A 4 -6.53 10.84 0.45
N ASP A 5 -7.22 11.61 1.29
CA ASP A 5 -7.57 11.23 2.66
C ASP A 5 -8.43 9.95 2.72
N LYS A 6 -9.34 9.77 1.76
CA LYS A 6 -10.20 8.57 1.70
C LYS A 6 -9.42 7.32 1.27
N ARG A 7 -8.48 7.46 0.33
CA ARG A 7 -7.59 6.34 -0.05
C ARG A 7 -6.75 5.91 1.14
N LYS A 8 -6.13 6.86 1.84
CA LYS A 8 -5.42 6.58 3.09
C LYS A 8 -6.30 5.83 4.10
N GLN A 9 -7.53 6.27 4.32
CA GLN A 9 -8.47 5.56 5.21
C GLN A 9 -8.77 4.13 4.74
N ALA A 10 -8.99 3.92 3.43
CA ALA A 10 -9.23 2.60 2.86
C ALA A 10 -8.01 1.67 3.03
N GLY A 11 -6.80 2.16 2.74
CA GLY A 11 -5.56 1.40 2.94
C GLY A 11 -5.30 1.09 4.41
N MET A 12 -5.61 2.02 5.32
CA MET A 12 -5.53 1.79 6.76
C MET A 12 -6.55 0.75 7.25
N LEU A 13 -7.75 0.71 6.68
CA LEU A 13 -8.72 -0.35 6.98
C LEU A 13 -8.22 -1.71 6.46
N ALA A 14 -7.67 -1.75 5.26
CA ALA A 14 -7.18 -2.98 4.64
C ALA A 14 -6.01 -3.61 5.41
N THR A 15 -5.06 -2.80 5.89
CA THR A 15 -3.90 -3.28 6.70
C THR A 15 -4.26 -3.67 8.14
N ASN A 16 -5.49 -3.35 8.60
CA ASN A 16 -5.94 -3.68 9.95
C ASN A 16 -7.11 -4.68 9.95
N CYS A 17 -7.52 -5.20 8.79
CA CYS A 17 -8.50 -6.27 8.72
C CYS A 17 -7.86 -7.61 9.12
N HIS A 18 -8.65 -8.62 9.46
CA HIS A 18 -8.10 -9.87 10.02
C HIS A 18 -7.06 -10.54 9.09
N SER A 19 -7.38 -10.70 7.81
CA SER A 19 -6.50 -11.33 6.82
C SER A 19 -5.32 -10.44 6.46
N GLY A 20 -5.58 -9.15 6.28
CA GLY A 20 -4.57 -8.15 5.99
C GLY A 20 -3.90 -7.62 7.24
N ASN A 21 -3.90 -8.33 8.38
CA ASN A 21 -3.08 -8.03 9.56
C ASN A 21 -2.15 -9.21 9.89
N TYR A 22 -2.16 -10.27 9.07
CA TYR A 22 -1.45 -11.51 9.33
C TYR A 22 -0.02 -11.44 8.78
N ALA A 23 0.84 -10.75 9.52
CA ALA A 23 2.27 -10.58 9.22
C ALA A 23 2.60 -9.91 7.87
N GLU A 24 1.67 -9.14 7.27
CA GLU A 24 1.97 -8.44 6.02
C GLU A 24 2.93 -7.26 6.24
N ARG A 25 3.52 -6.79 5.14
CA ARG A 25 4.43 -5.64 5.11
C ARG A 25 4.00 -4.54 4.15
N TRP A 26 3.20 -4.91 3.14
CA TRP A 26 2.85 -4.05 2.03
C TRP A 26 1.35 -4.15 1.78
N VAL A 27 0.69 -3.00 1.79
CA VAL A 27 -0.66 -2.82 1.24
C VAL A 27 -0.55 -1.76 0.17
N ILE A 28 -0.91 -2.10 -1.06
CA ILE A 28 -0.73 -1.21 -2.21
C ILE A 28 -2.10 -0.96 -2.83
N MET A 29 -2.48 0.32 -2.91
CA MET A 29 -3.71 0.74 -3.55
C MET A 29 -3.41 1.13 -5.00
N MET A 30 -4.23 0.62 -5.91
CA MET A 30 -4.03 0.74 -7.35
C MET A 30 -5.36 1.01 -8.01
N ASP A 31 -5.31 1.68 -9.17
CA ASP A 31 -6.49 1.86 -10.01
C ASP A 31 -6.83 0.55 -10.74
N GLU A 32 -8.05 0.46 -11.28
CA GLU A 32 -8.60 -0.75 -11.91
C GLU A 32 -7.86 -1.19 -13.18
N ASP A 33 -6.99 -0.35 -13.73
CA ASP A 33 -6.17 -0.65 -14.90
C ASP A 33 -4.93 -1.49 -14.58
N ILE A 34 -4.65 -1.74 -13.30
CA ILE A 34 -3.49 -2.52 -12.85
C ILE A 34 -3.93 -3.94 -12.51
N ASP A 35 -3.30 -4.96 -13.09
CA ASP A 35 -3.49 -6.35 -12.70
C ASP A 35 -2.70 -6.69 -11.42
N PRO A 36 -3.35 -6.96 -10.28
CA PRO A 36 -2.66 -7.25 -9.02
C PRO A 36 -1.95 -8.62 -9.03
N SER A 37 -2.23 -9.49 -10.00
CA SER A 37 -1.56 -10.78 -10.16
C SER A 37 -0.25 -10.69 -10.96
N ASN A 38 -0.03 -9.56 -11.66
CA ASN A 38 1.18 -9.28 -12.40
C ASN A 38 2.11 -8.35 -11.62
N LEU A 39 3.21 -8.89 -11.08
CA LEU A 39 4.16 -8.11 -10.30
C LEU A 39 4.80 -6.96 -11.11
N PHE A 40 4.92 -7.10 -12.43
CA PHE A 40 5.43 -6.02 -13.27
C PHE A 40 4.50 -4.80 -13.24
N ASP A 41 3.19 -5.00 -13.40
CA ASP A 41 2.20 -3.91 -13.39
C ASP A 41 2.13 -3.24 -12.01
N VAL A 42 2.20 -4.06 -10.95
CA VAL A 42 2.23 -3.60 -9.56
C VAL A 42 3.43 -2.67 -9.32
N VAL A 43 4.63 -3.12 -9.68
CA VAL A 43 5.86 -2.34 -9.49
C VAL A 43 5.90 -1.11 -10.40
N TRP A 44 5.39 -1.21 -11.63
CA TRP A 44 5.29 -0.09 -12.56
C TRP A 44 4.38 1.02 -11.98
N ALA A 45 3.20 0.68 -11.48
CA ALA A 45 2.32 1.66 -10.87
C ALA A 45 2.96 2.30 -9.63
N MET A 46 3.60 1.53 -8.75
CA MET A 46 4.36 2.08 -7.62
C MET A 46 5.47 3.05 -8.06
N SER A 47 6.15 2.77 -9.17
CA SER A 47 7.29 3.56 -9.63
C SER A 47 6.89 4.83 -10.38
N THR A 48 5.65 4.91 -10.88
CA THR A 48 5.21 5.99 -11.79
C THR A 48 4.07 6.83 -11.24
N ARG A 49 3.36 6.34 -10.21
CA ARG A 49 2.17 7.01 -9.65
C ARG A 49 2.30 7.36 -8.17
N CYS A 50 3.36 6.95 -7.49
CA CYS A 50 3.60 7.21 -6.08
C CYS A 50 4.77 8.19 -5.91
N ASP A 51 4.52 9.31 -5.23
CA ASP A 51 5.57 10.08 -4.56
C ASP A 51 5.83 9.46 -3.18
N PRO A 52 6.99 8.79 -2.97
CA PRO A 52 7.23 8.02 -1.75
C PRO A 52 7.14 8.82 -0.45
N VAL A 53 7.38 10.14 -0.49
CA VAL A 53 7.35 10.99 0.71
C VAL A 53 5.92 11.32 1.12
N GLU A 54 5.05 11.59 0.15
CA GLU A 54 3.69 12.06 0.37
C GLU A 54 2.66 10.92 0.43
N GLU A 55 2.92 9.83 -0.29
CA GLU A 55 1.94 8.80 -0.62
C GLU A 55 2.23 7.43 0.02
N ILE A 56 3.25 7.34 0.88
CA ILE A 56 3.51 6.16 1.72
C ILE A 56 3.20 6.47 3.19
N TYR A 57 2.32 5.66 3.77
CA TYR A 57 1.96 5.72 5.19
C TYR A 57 2.48 4.50 5.91
N PHE A 58 3.03 4.70 7.10
CA PHE A 58 3.59 3.61 7.89
C PHE A 58 2.73 3.29 9.12
N VAL A 59 2.34 2.01 9.25
CA VAL A 59 1.85 1.45 10.51
C VAL A 59 3.05 0.87 11.25
N ARG A 60 3.32 1.38 12.45
CA ARG A 60 4.47 0.96 13.25
C ARG A 60 4.01 0.04 14.36
N ARG A 61 4.83 -0.97 14.66
CA ARG A 61 4.60 -1.94 15.74
C ARG A 61 3.25 -2.67 15.60
N ALA A 62 2.88 -3.02 14.36
CA ALA A 62 1.73 -3.87 14.11
C ALA A 62 2.03 -5.30 14.59
N TRP A 63 0.98 -6.01 15.01
CA TRP A 63 1.09 -7.40 15.43
C TRP A 63 1.64 -8.25 14.29
N SER A 64 2.59 -9.14 14.58
CA SER A 64 3.11 -10.11 13.62
C SER A 64 3.13 -11.49 14.26
N THR A 65 3.67 -12.46 13.56
CA THR A 65 3.73 -13.85 14.01
C THR A 65 5.17 -14.35 14.07
N PRO A 66 5.43 -15.47 14.76
CA PRO A 66 6.73 -16.14 14.69
C PRO A 66 7.13 -16.62 13.28
N LEU A 67 6.23 -16.59 12.29
CA LEU A 67 6.53 -16.93 10.89
C LEU A 67 7.23 -15.78 10.15
N ASP A 68 7.22 -14.56 10.68
CA ASP A 68 7.93 -13.43 10.08
C ASP A 68 9.45 -13.64 10.26
N SER A 69 10.11 -13.99 9.16
CA SER A 69 11.55 -14.35 9.13
C SER A 69 12.48 -13.23 9.57
N MET A 70 12.00 -11.99 9.65
CA MET A 70 12.79 -10.85 10.12
C MET A 70 12.75 -10.68 11.65
N LEU A 71 11.91 -11.44 12.36
CA LEU A 71 11.72 -11.31 13.80
C LEU A 71 12.43 -12.45 14.54
N LEU A 72 13.32 -12.10 15.46
CA LEU A 72 14.08 -13.08 16.25
C LEU A 72 13.35 -13.56 17.50
N GLY A 73 12.24 -12.92 17.88
CA GLY A 73 11.49 -13.27 19.09
C GLY A 73 10.36 -12.29 19.44
N PRO A 74 9.66 -12.54 20.55
CA PRO A 74 8.62 -11.64 21.05
C PRO A 74 9.18 -10.22 21.30
N PRO A 75 8.39 -9.14 21.12
CA PRO A 75 6.92 -9.12 21.08
C PRO A 75 6.26 -9.38 19.71
N PHE A 76 7.01 -9.86 18.71
CA PHE A 76 6.54 -10.10 17.34
C PHE A 76 5.79 -8.90 16.76
N CYS A 77 6.53 -7.85 16.45
CA CYS A 77 5.97 -6.68 15.78
C CYS A 77 6.77 -6.32 14.54
N ASN A 78 6.09 -5.95 13.47
CA ASN A 78 6.72 -5.39 12.29
C ASN A 78 6.21 -3.97 12.01
N SER A 79 6.83 -3.31 11.03
CA SER A 79 6.30 -2.07 10.45
C SER A 79 5.82 -2.38 9.05
N ARG A 80 4.74 -1.72 8.65
CA ARG A 80 4.05 -1.94 7.38
C ARG A 80 3.93 -0.64 6.63
N ALA A 81 3.97 -0.72 5.31
CA ALA A 81 3.76 0.40 4.42
C ALA A 81 2.43 0.23 3.69
N VAL A 82 1.63 1.29 3.72
CA VAL A 82 0.43 1.49 2.92
C VAL A 82 0.79 2.48 1.83
N VAL A 83 0.75 2.05 0.58
CA VAL A 83 1.22 2.81 -0.59
C VAL A 83 0.01 3.21 -1.43
N ASP A 84 -0.15 4.51 -1.69
CA ASP A 84 -1.05 5.00 -2.73
C ASP A 84 -0.29 5.04 -4.06
N ALA A 85 -0.66 4.15 -4.99
CA ALA A 85 -0.14 4.11 -6.36
C ALA A 85 -1.25 4.37 -7.38
N CYS A 86 -2.31 5.06 -6.97
CA CYS A 86 -3.36 5.51 -7.87
C CYS A 86 -2.97 6.82 -8.57
N ARG A 87 -3.58 7.10 -9.72
CA ARG A 87 -3.41 8.37 -10.42
C ARG A 87 -3.78 9.55 -9.52
N PRO A 88 -3.06 10.69 -9.59
CA PRO A 88 -3.36 11.87 -8.79
C PRO A 88 -4.78 12.37 -9.05
N TRP A 89 -5.60 12.44 -7.99
CA TRP A 89 -7.04 12.68 -8.14
C TRP A 89 -7.38 13.99 -8.88
N GLY A 90 -6.60 15.05 -8.68
CA GLY A 90 -6.89 16.38 -9.22
C GLY A 90 -6.83 16.48 -10.74
N TRP A 91 -6.10 15.57 -11.40
CA TRP A 91 -5.90 15.57 -12.85
C TRP A 91 -5.87 14.14 -13.43
N LYS A 92 -6.56 13.20 -12.76
CA LYS A 92 -6.53 11.76 -13.11
C LYS A 92 -6.96 11.46 -14.55
N ASP A 93 -7.85 12.29 -15.11
CA ASP A 93 -8.41 12.11 -16.45
C ASP A 93 -7.46 12.64 -17.55
N GLU A 94 -6.49 13.47 -17.16
CA GLU A 94 -5.40 13.97 -18.00
C GLU A 94 -4.11 13.15 -17.81
N PHE A 95 -4.11 12.17 -16.89
CA PHE A 95 -2.96 11.32 -16.63
C PHE A 95 -2.58 10.55 -17.91
N PRO A 96 -1.28 10.44 -18.24
CA PRO A 96 -0.84 9.79 -19.47
C PRO A 96 -1.48 8.40 -19.66
N PRO A 97 -1.96 8.08 -20.88
CA PRO A 97 -2.52 6.79 -21.17
C PRO A 97 -1.47 5.70 -20.90
N VAL A 98 -1.95 4.60 -20.33
CA VAL A 98 -1.16 3.40 -20.09
C VAL A 98 -0.85 2.75 -21.43
N ALA A 99 0.38 2.26 -21.60
CA ALA A 99 0.80 1.52 -22.79
C ALA A 99 0.26 0.09 -22.79
#